data_AF-A0A4R8XHP2-F1
#
_entry.id   AF-A0A4R8XHP2-F1
#
_cell.length_a   1.000
_cell.length_b   1.000
_cell.length_c   1.000
_cell.angle_alpha   90.00
_cell.angle_beta   90.00
_cell.angle_gamma   90.00
#
_symmetry.space_group_name_H-M   'P 1'
#
loop_
_entity.id
_entity.type
_entity.pdbx_description
1 polymer ?
#
loop_
_entity_poly.entity_id
_entity_poly.type
_entity_poly.pdbx_seq_one_letter_code
_entity_poly.pdbx_strand_id
1 'polypeptide(L)' 'MTVTCDMMVSEDGYAAGVNQSLQHPLGEGGERLARWRFERSDENAAIATAGADIMGRNMFGPGRGE' A
#
# COMPACT_ATOMS: atom_id res chain seq x y z
N MET A 1 -23.01 -0.33 -8.97
CA MET A 1 -22.23 -0.49 -7.72
C MET A 1 -20.99 -1.29 -8.09
N THR A 2 -19.80 -0.70 -7.97
CA THR A 2 -18.54 -1.34 -8.39
C THR A 2 -17.62 -1.41 -7.19
N VAL A 3 -16.92 -2.54 -7.04
CA VAL A 3 -15.81 -2.67 -6.11
C VAL A 3 -14.54 -2.58 -6.93
N THR A 4 -13.68 -1.62 -6.60
CA THR A 4 -12.38 -1.42 -7.24
C THR A 4 -11.28 -1.81 -6.25
N CYS A 5 -10.26 -2.50 -6.75
CA CYS A 5 -9.04 -2.78 -6.00
C CYS A 5 -7.86 -2.21 -6.79
N ASP A 6 -7.00 -1.46 -6.10
CA ASP A 6 -5.76 -0.93 -6.65
C ASP A 6 -4.64 -1.24 -5.66
N MET A 7 -3.55 -1.81 -6.17
CA MET A 7 -2.44 -2.26 -5.35
C MET A 7 -1.13 -2.21 -6.11
N MET A 8 -0.06 -1.97 -5.37
CA MET A 8 1.30 -2.11 -5.87
C MET A 8 1.76 -3.53 -5.58
N VAL A 9 2.40 -4.16 -6.56
CA VAL A 9 2.95 -5.51 -6.42
C VAL A 9 4.30 -5.58 -7.12
N SER A 10 5.26 -6.25 -6.48
CA SER A 10 6.53 -6.58 -7.11
C SER A 10 6.35 -7.68 -8.16
N GLU A 11 7.35 -7.86 -9.03
CA GLU A 11 7.34 -8.88 -10.09
C GLU A 11 7.17 -10.31 -9.53
N ASP A 12 7.71 -10.56 -8.34
CA ASP A 12 7.63 -11.82 -7.60
C ASP A 12 6.39 -11.93 -6.70
N GLY A 13 5.45 -10.97 -6.77
CA GLY A 13 4.12 -11.11 -6.19
C GLY A 13 3.93 -10.57 -4.77
N TYR A 14 4.79 -9.66 -4.30
CA TYR A 14 4.70 -9.08 -2.95
C TYR A 14 4.21 -7.63 -2.96
N ALA A 15 3.33 -7.29 -2.02
CA ALA A 15 2.76 -5.94 -1.89
C ALA A 15 3.47 -5.06 -0.84
N ALA A 16 4.45 -5.60 -0.13
CA ALA A 16 5.25 -4.91 0.87
C ALA A 16 6.65 -5.54 0.96
N GLY A 17 7.62 -4.78 1.46
CA GLY A 17 8.93 -5.30 1.80
C GLY A 17 8.90 -6.23 3.02
N VAL A 18 10.02 -6.91 3.25
CA VAL A 18 10.22 -7.75 4.43
C VAL A 18 10.23 -6.90 5.71
N ASN A 19 10.01 -7.52 6.88
CA ASN A 19 10.10 -6.87 8.20
C ASN A 19 9.27 -5.57 8.35
N GLN A 20 8.06 -5.52 7.75
CA GLN A 20 7.16 -4.37 7.94
C GLN A 20 6.87 -4.14 9.43
N SER A 21 7.05 -2.90 9.87
CA SER A 21 6.91 -2.45 11.25
C SER A 21 6.45 -0.98 11.29
N LEU A 22 6.30 -0.39 12.49
CA LEU A 22 6.02 1.04 12.62
C LEU A 22 7.17 1.91 12.09
N GLN A 23 8.41 1.45 12.23
CA GLN A 23 9.60 2.12 11.72
C GLN A 23 9.76 1.94 10.20
N HIS A 24 9.32 0.79 9.68
CA HIS A 24 9.32 0.46 8.25
C HIS A 24 7.90 0.16 7.77
N PRO A 25 7.04 1.19 7.58
CA PRO A 25 5.61 1.01 7.32
C PRO A 25 5.31 0.31 6.00
N LEU A 26 6.21 0.35 5.03
CA LEU A 26 6.10 -0.41 3.77
C LEU A 26 6.98 -1.67 3.75
N GLY A 27 7.63 -1.99 4.87
CA GLY A 27 8.71 -2.99 4.92
C GLY A 27 10.02 -2.46 4.35
N GLU A 28 11.10 -3.17 4.66
CA GLU A 28 12.44 -2.84 4.18
C GLU A 28 12.47 -2.89 2.65
N GLY A 29 12.90 -1.79 2.04
CA GLY A 29 12.94 -1.64 0.58
C GLY A 29 11.58 -1.43 -0.10
N GLY A 30 10.47 -1.40 0.66
CA GLY A 30 9.12 -1.21 0.14
C GLY A 30 8.88 0.14 -0.54
N GLU A 31 9.63 1.17 -0.15
CA GLU A 31 9.60 2.49 -0.79
C GLU A 31 9.95 2.43 -2.29
N ARG A 32 10.75 1.45 -2.72
CA ARG A 32 11.06 1.27 -4.15
C ARG A 32 9.83 0.84 -4.93
N LEU A 33 9.01 -0.04 -4.34
CA LEU A 33 7.74 -0.47 -4.91
C LEU A 33 6.74 0.70 -4.92
N ALA A 34 6.75 1.54 -3.88
CA ALA A 34 5.81 2.65 -3.72
C ALA A 34 6.21 3.96 -4.39
N ARG A 35 7.44 4.07 -4.90
CA ARG A 35 8.00 5.32 -5.44
C ARG A 35 7.09 6.03 -6.43
N TRP A 36 6.64 5.31 -7.46
CA TRP A 36 5.82 5.89 -8.53
C TRP A 36 4.48 6.41 -7.99
N ARG A 37 3.90 5.75 -6.99
CA ARG A 37 2.64 6.16 -6.37
C ARG A 37 2.76 7.53 -5.70
N PHE A 38 3.90 7.81 -5.08
CA PHE A 38 4.15 9.10 -4.43
C PHE A 38 4.61 10.18 -5.40
N GLU A 39 5.45 9.81 -6.38
CA GLU A 39 5.96 10.75 -7.39
C GLU A 39 4.90 11.15 -8.42
N ARG A 40 3.89 10.31 -8.66
CA ARG A 40 2.81 10.50 -9.64
C ARG A 40 1.44 10.30 -9.01
N SER A 41 1.15 11.14 -8.02
CA SER A 41 -0.07 11.00 -7.22
C SER A 41 -1.36 11.22 -8.01
N ASP A 42 -1.28 11.95 -9.12
CA ASP A 42 -2.35 12.22 -10.08
C ASP A 42 -2.83 10.98 -10.84
N GLU A 43 -1.96 9.98 -11.02
CA GLU A 43 -2.29 8.70 -11.68
C GLU A 43 -3.10 7.75 -10.77
N ASN A 44 -3.24 8.05 -9.46
CA ASN A 44 -3.91 7.19 -8.47
C ASN A 44 -5.40 7.50 -8.25
N ALA A 45 -6.05 8.17 -9.20
CA ALA A 45 -7.37 8.79 -9.03
C ALA A 45 -8.45 7.81 -8.50
N ALA A 46 -8.39 6.53 -8.87
CA ALA A 46 -9.41 5.54 -8.49
C ALA A 46 -9.51 5.31 -6.98
N ILE A 47 -8.38 5.30 -6.25
CA ILE A 47 -8.40 5.24 -4.78
C ILE A 47 -8.73 6.60 -4.19
N ALA A 48 -8.19 7.69 -4.75
CA ALA A 48 -8.36 9.02 -4.18
C ALA A 48 -9.81 9.54 -4.22
N THR A 49 -10.65 9.01 -5.11
CA THR A 49 -12.05 9.43 -5.27
C THR A 49 -13.08 8.44 -4.72
N ALA A 50 -12.65 7.39 -4.03
CA ALA A 50 -13.57 6.41 -3.46
C ALA A 50 -14.45 7.03 -2.36
N GLY A 51 -15.74 6.69 -2.34
CA GLY A 51 -16.65 7.16 -1.28
C GLY A 51 -16.48 6.42 0.05
N ALA A 52 -15.83 5.25 0.02
CA ALA A 52 -15.48 4.45 1.20
C ALA A 52 -14.34 3.49 0.84
N ASP A 53 -13.44 3.26 1.81
CA ASP A 53 -12.32 2.32 1.70
C ASP A 53 -12.47 1.16 2.69
N ILE A 54 -12.05 -0.02 2.26
CA ILE A 54 -11.91 -1.20 3.12
C ILE A 54 -10.43 -1.57 3.14
N MET A 55 -9.83 -1.60 4.33
CA MET A 55 -8.43 -1.97 4.51
C MET A 55 -8.25 -2.97 5.65
N GLY A 56 -7.30 -3.88 5.49
CA GLY A 56 -6.93 -4.82 6.54
C GLY A 56 -6.15 -4.13 7.67
N ARG A 57 -6.13 -4.75 8.86
CA ARG A 57 -5.44 -4.24 10.05
C ARG A 57 -3.99 -3.79 9.78
N ASN A 58 -3.22 -4.60 9.04
CA ASN A 58 -1.80 -4.33 8.79
C ASN A 58 -1.56 -3.23 7.74
N MET A 59 -2.58 -2.87 6.95
CA MET A 59 -2.55 -1.73 6.04
C MET A 59 -2.97 -0.45 6.76
N PHE A 60 -3.93 -0.53 7.68
CA PHE A 60 -4.32 0.58 8.55
C PHE A 60 -3.20 0.99 9.50
N GLY A 61 -2.51 0.01 10.07
CA GLY A 61 -1.34 0.22 10.92
C GLY A 61 -0.32 -0.91 10.73
N PRO A 62 0.96 -0.62 10.44
CA PRO A 62 1.96 -1.64 10.11
C PRO A 62 2.48 -2.42 11.33
N GLY A 63 1.94 -2.14 12.52
CA GLY A 63 2.29 -2.86 13.75
C GLY A 63 1.96 -4.35 13.65
N ARG A 64 2.89 -5.21 14.07
CA ARG A 64 2.76 -6.68 13.98
C ARG A 64 2.33 -7.36 15.28
N GLY A 65 1.77 -6.57 16.21
CA GLY A 65 1.14 -7.07 17.43
C GLY A 65 2.11 -7.37 18.56
N GLU A 66 2.96 -6.41 18.90
CA GLU A 66 3.65 -6.36 20.19
C GLU A 66 2.72 -5.85 21.30
#